data_AF-A0AB37YXW2-F1
#
_entry.id   AF-A0AB37YXW2-F1
#
_cell.length_a   1.000
_cell.length_b   1.000
_cell.length_c   1.000
_cell.angle_alpha   90.00
_cell.angle_beta   90.00
_cell.angle_gamma   90.00
#
_symmetry.space_group_name_H-M   'P 1'
#
loop_
_entity.id
_entity.type
_entity.pdbx_description
1 polymer ?
#
loop_
_entity_poly.entity_id
_entity_poly.type
_entity_poly.pdbx_seq_one_letter_code
_entity_poly.pdbx_strand_id
1 'polypeptide(L)'
;MAVGFSVDIFFYEAGHPDFLHSFFSTISYHTEPEGWGTKYPLLMKDLYFDKLKWQDVPEALKNVEEIRETLSEIPPSEVIWDIEDLTKRPPWGDKIPSKITNLANYHSIQGTDFLTLLKNALKESEDCKSDVKVEKLGK
;
A
#
# COMPACT_ATOMS: atom_id res chain seq x y z
N MET A 1 -12.87 -2.15 12.06
CA MET A 1 -12.18 -0.85 12.21
C MET A 1 -11.47 -0.56 10.91
N ALA A 2 -11.51 0.68 10.41
CA ALA A 2 -10.77 1.03 9.21
C ALA A 2 -9.31 1.38 9.57
N VAL A 3 -8.41 1.26 8.62
CA VAL A 3 -7.01 1.70 8.69
C VAL A 3 -6.77 2.69 7.55
N GLY A 4 -5.81 3.59 7.70
CA GLY A 4 -5.47 4.56 6.67
C GLY A 4 -4.13 5.22 6.90
N PHE A 5 -3.73 6.05 5.95
CA PHE A 5 -2.54 6.89 6.06
C PHE A 5 -2.93 8.21 6.72
N SER A 6 -2.27 8.55 7.82
CA SER A 6 -2.49 9.75 8.61
C SER A 6 -1.33 10.71 8.42
N VAL A 7 -1.65 11.98 8.13
CA VAL A 7 -0.68 13.05 7.86
C VAL A 7 -1.20 14.33 8.49
N ASP A 8 -0.59 14.76 9.59
CA ASP A 8 -1.08 15.91 10.39
C ASP A 8 -2.58 15.80 10.74
N ILE A 9 -3.44 16.58 10.10
CA ILE A 9 -4.91 16.55 10.28
C ILE A 9 -5.65 15.72 9.21
N PHE A 10 -4.94 15.22 8.20
CA PHE A 10 -5.49 14.48 7.08
C PHE A 10 -5.46 12.97 7.33
N PHE A 11 -6.54 12.29 6.95
CA PHE A 11 -6.65 10.85 7.03
C PHE A 11 -7.14 10.28 5.70
N TYR A 12 -6.31 9.46 5.07
CA TYR A 12 -6.58 8.76 3.82
C TYR A 12 -6.99 7.32 4.13
N GLU A 13 -8.29 7.06 4.16
CA GLU A 13 -8.84 5.75 4.51
C GLU A 13 -8.42 4.67 3.49
N ALA A 14 -7.75 3.64 3.98
CA ALA A 14 -7.31 2.44 3.26
C ALA A 14 -8.16 1.20 3.65
N GLY A 15 -9.35 1.38 4.23
CA GLY A 15 -10.30 0.29 4.45
C GLY A 15 -9.86 -0.67 5.56
N HIS A 16 -9.90 -1.98 5.34
CA HIS A 16 -9.65 -2.97 6.41
C HIS A 16 -8.14 -3.21 6.64
N PRO A 17 -7.66 -3.44 7.88
CA PRO A 17 -6.27 -3.78 8.18
C PRO A 17 -5.71 -4.92 7.32
N ASP A 18 -6.48 -6.00 7.13
CA ASP A 18 -6.06 -7.14 6.29
C ASP A 18 -5.86 -6.73 4.82
N PHE A 19 -6.59 -5.72 4.36
CA PHE A 19 -6.46 -5.22 3.00
C PHE A 19 -5.17 -4.41 2.81
N LEU A 20 -4.79 -3.63 3.83
CA LEU A 20 -3.49 -2.98 3.90
C LEU A 20 -2.35 -4.00 3.95
N HIS A 21 -2.46 -5.01 4.80
CA HIS A 21 -1.45 -6.07 4.88
C HIS A 21 -1.32 -6.82 3.53
N SER A 22 -2.44 -7.13 2.87
CA SER A 22 -2.43 -7.75 1.54
C SER A 22 -1.73 -6.89 0.50
N PHE A 23 -1.93 -5.56 0.54
CA PHE A 23 -1.26 -4.64 -0.38
C PHE A 23 0.26 -4.72 -0.25
N PHE A 24 0.78 -4.58 0.97
CA PHE A 24 2.22 -4.67 1.20
C PHE A 24 2.78 -6.08 0.94
N SER A 25 2.01 -7.14 1.24
CA SER A 25 2.34 -8.53 0.89
C SER A 25 2.50 -8.73 -0.61
N THR A 26 1.59 -8.17 -1.40
CA THR A 26 1.64 -8.22 -2.86
C THR A 26 2.87 -7.48 -3.39
N ILE A 27 3.17 -6.30 -2.86
CA ILE A 27 4.37 -5.56 -3.25
C ILE A 27 5.62 -6.37 -2.91
N SER A 28 5.76 -6.83 -1.68
CA SER A 28 6.96 -7.54 -1.24
C SER A 28 7.20 -8.80 -2.07
N TYR A 29 6.17 -9.62 -2.30
CA TYR A 29 6.31 -10.85 -3.08
C TYR A 29 6.77 -10.62 -4.53
N HIS A 30 6.22 -9.61 -5.20
CA HIS A 30 6.48 -9.37 -6.62
C HIS A 30 7.69 -8.46 -6.89
N THR A 31 8.07 -7.62 -5.92
CA THR A 31 9.12 -6.61 -6.13
C THR A 31 10.36 -6.84 -5.26
N GLU A 32 10.27 -7.66 -4.21
CA GLU A 32 11.34 -7.91 -3.23
C GLU A 32 11.62 -9.42 -3.09
N PRO A 33 12.31 -10.04 -4.08
CA PRO A 33 12.58 -11.49 -4.05
C PRO A 33 13.46 -11.92 -2.86
N GLU A 34 14.21 -10.98 -2.28
CA GLU A 34 15.05 -11.23 -1.09
C GLU A 34 14.27 -11.10 0.24
N GLY A 35 12.99 -10.70 0.19
CA GLY A 35 12.10 -10.61 1.35
C GLY A 35 11.69 -9.18 1.73
N TRP A 36 10.86 -9.09 2.77
CA TRP A 36 10.15 -7.87 3.18
C TRP A 36 11.07 -6.68 3.52
N GLY A 37 10.93 -5.60 2.75
CA GLY A 37 11.67 -4.36 2.92
C GLY A 37 13.15 -4.46 2.60
N THR A 38 13.54 -5.37 1.71
CA THR A 38 14.91 -5.45 1.17
C THR A 38 15.16 -4.38 0.10
N LYS A 39 14.19 -4.11 -0.76
CA LYS A 39 14.26 -3.09 -1.82
C LYS A 39 13.61 -1.77 -1.40
N TYR A 40 12.50 -1.83 -0.66
CA TYR A 40 11.71 -0.66 -0.27
C TYR A 40 11.61 -0.49 1.25
N PRO A 41 12.73 -0.34 1.98
CA PRO A 41 12.74 -0.27 3.43
C PRO A 41 11.88 0.87 3.99
N LEU A 42 11.86 2.03 3.34
CA LEU A 42 11.04 3.17 3.76
C LEU A 42 9.53 2.85 3.81
N LEU A 43 9.03 2.06 2.86
CA LEU A 43 7.62 1.69 2.82
C LEU A 43 7.32 0.48 3.72
N MET A 44 8.21 -0.51 3.68
CA MET A 44 7.98 -1.82 4.27
C MET A 44 8.41 -1.94 5.73
N LYS A 45 9.48 -1.24 6.12
CA LYS A 45 10.03 -1.28 7.48
C LYS A 45 9.64 -0.06 8.29
N ASP A 46 9.58 1.11 7.65
CA ASP A 46 9.26 2.35 8.37
C ASP A 46 7.75 2.62 8.34
N LEU A 47 7.16 2.89 7.18
CA LEU A 47 5.73 3.25 7.07
C LEU A 47 4.80 2.16 7.59
N TYR A 48 5.05 0.90 7.21
CA TYR A 48 4.16 -0.21 7.56
C TYR A 48 4.13 -0.51 9.08
N PHE A 49 5.25 -0.35 9.78
CA PHE A 49 5.36 -0.72 11.21
C PHE A 49 5.25 0.46 12.17
N ASP A 50 5.67 1.66 11.78
CA ASP A 50 5.62 2.85 12.63
C ASP A 50 5.22 4.08 11.82
N LYS A 51 6.20 4.73 11.20
CA LYS A 51 6.00 5.98 10.46
C LYS A 51 7.09 6.20 9.43
N LEU A 52 6.73 6.88 8.35
CA LEU A 52 7.69 7.43 7.39
C LEU A 52 7.93 8.91 7.71
N LYS A 53 9.20 9.30 7.85
CA LYS A 53 9.54 10.70 8.07
C LYS A 53 9.31 11.52 6.81
N TRP A 54 8.81 12.74 6.97
CA TRP A 54 8.57 13.64 5.82
C TRP A 54 9.85 13.92 4.99
N GLN A 55 11.03 13.81 5.61
CA GLN A 55 12.32 14.02 4.96
C GLN A 55 12.65 12.92 3.93
N ASP A 56 12.12 11.71 4.15
CA ASP A 56 12.35 10.53 3.31
C ASP A 56 11.26 10.35 2.24
N VAL A 57 10.23 11.21 2.25
CA VAL A 57 9.12 11.22 1.28
C VAL A 57 9.59 11.29 -0.18
N PRO A 58 10.57 12.13 -0.57
CA PRO A 58 11.00 12.19 -1.97
C PRO A 58 11.55 10.85 -2.50
N GLU A 59 12.16 10.05 -1.63
CA GLU A 59 12.62 8.70 -1.97
C GLU A 59 11.46 7.71 -1.97
N ALA A 60 10.58 7.76 -0.97
CA ALA A 60 9.39 6.93 -0.91
C ALA A 60 8.46 7.13 -2.13
N LEU A 61 8.32 8.36 -2.63
CA LEU A 61 7.56 8.66 -3.85
C LEU A 61 8.14 7.97 -5.09
N LYS A 62 9.47 7.92 -5.22
CA LYS A 62 10.12 7.19 -6.32
C LYS A 62 9.83 5.69 -6.21
N ASN A 63 9.93 5.14 -5.00
CA ASN A 63 9.62 3.74 -4.73
C ASN A 63 8.16 3.42 -5.11
N VAL A 64 7.21 4.29 -4.77
CA VAL A 64 5.78 4.12 -5.12
C VAL A 64 5.57 4.09 -6.63
N GLU A 65 6.23 4.95 -7.42
CA GLU A 65 6.10 4.92 -8.88
C GLU A 65 6.72 3.66 -9.48
N GLU A 66 7.89 3.22 -9.00
CA GLU A 66 8.53 1.99 -9.49
C GLU A 66 7.67 0.74 -9.17
N ILE A 67 7.11 0.68 -7.96
CA ILE A 67 6.16 -0.37 -7.57
C ILE A 67 4.94 -0.33 -8.48
N ARG A 68 4.40 0.85 -8.76
CA ARG A 68 3.25 1.03 -9.65
C ARG A 68 3.53 0.48 -11.05
N GLU A 69 4.67 0.83 -11.63
CA GLU A 69 5.07 0.33 -12.95
C GLU A 69 5.17 -1.20 -12.93
N THR A 70 5.88 -1.77 -11.96
CA THR A 70 6.07 -3.23 -11.84
C THR A 70 4.73 -3.96 -11.67
N LEU A 71 3.87 -3.50 -10.76
CA LEU A 71 2.57 -4.13 -10.50
C LEU A 71 1.55 -3.91 -11.63
N SER A 72 1.78 -2.93 -12.51
CA SER A 72 0.87 -2.67 -13.62
C SER A 72 0.95 -3.73 -14.73
N GLU A 73 2.07 -4.46 -14.81
CA GLU A 73 2.30 -5.53 -15.77
C GLU A 73 1.76 -6.89 -15.29
N ILE A 74 1.37 -6.99 -14.02
CA ILE A 74 0.98 -8.26 -13.39
C ILE A 74 -0.55 -8.35 -13.30
N PRO A 75 -1.18 -9.46 -13.73
CA PRO A 75 -2.62 -9.63 -13.69
C PRO A 75 -3.16 -9.72 -12.26
N PRO A 76 -4.42 -9.34 -12.02
CA PRO A 76 -5.01 -9.31 -10.69
C PRO A 76 -5.18 -10.70 -10.04
N SER A 77 -5.06 -11.78 -10.83
CA SER A 77 -5.08 -13.17 -10.34
C SER A 77 -3.84 -13.54 -9.52
N GLU A 78 -2.72 -12.82 -9.70
CA GLU A 78 -1.46 -13.04 -9.00
C GLU A 78 -1.40 -12.30 -7.65
N VAL A 79 -2.54 -11.85 -7.13
CA VAL A 79 -2.60 -11.16 -5.85
C VAL A 79 -2.14 -12.07 -4.71
N ILE A 80 -1.32 -11.52 -3.82
CA ILE A 80 -0.89 -12.20 -2.60
C ILE A 80 -1.68 -11.59 -1.44
N TRP A 81 -2.59 -12.39 -0.87
CA TRP A 81 -3.42 -11.92 0.25
C TRP A 81 -2.63 -11.80 1.55
N ASP A 82 -1.72 -12.75 1.78
CA ASP A 82 -0.87 -12.82 2.95
C ASP A 82 0.45 -13.50 2.52
N ILE A 83 1.58 -12.81 2.71
CA ILE A 83 2.90 -13.33 2.31
C ILE A 83 3.41 -14.40 3.28
N GLU A 84 2.91 -14.43 4.51
CA GLU A 84 3.25 -15.46 5.51
C GLU A 84 2.43 -16.75 5.28
N ASP A 85 1.27 -16.64 4.62
CA ASP A 85 0.41 -17.77 4.25
C ASP A 85 -0.21 -17.61 2.85
N LEU A 86 0.50 -18.11 1.84
CA LEU A 86 0.09 -18.08 0.43
C LEU A 86 -1.18 -18.89 0.11
N THR A 87 -1.69 -19.67 1.08
CA THR A 87 -2.96 -20.40 0.91
C THR A 87 -4.17 -19.51 1.13
N LYS A 88 -4.01 -18.38 1.84
CA LYS A 88 -5.08 -17.43 2.09
C LYS A 88 -5.51 -16.74 0.79
N ARG A 89 -6.80 -16.49 0.71
CA ARG A 89 -7.45 -15.86 -0.45
C ARG A 89 -8.24 -14.63 -0.01
N PRO A 90 -8.42 -13.65 -0.91
CA PRO A 90 -9.29 -12.52 -0.65
C PRO A 90 -10.72 -13.01 -0.33
N PRO A 91 -11.47 -12.29 0.53
CA PRO A 91 -12.81 -12.73 0.96
C PRO A 91 -13.84 -12.74 -0.19
N TRP A 92 -13.56 -12.05 -1.30
CA TRP A 92 -14.36 -12.08 -2.53
C TRP A 92 -13.91 -13.17 -3.53
N GLY A 93 -12.83 -13.90 -3.26
CA GLY A 93 -12.27 -14.90 -4.17
C GLY A 93 -11.97 -14.33 -5.55
N ASP A 94 -12.43 -15.02 -6.60
CA ASP A 94 -12.23 -14.63 -8.00
C ASP A 94 -13.20 -13.54 -8.49
N LYS A 95 -14.09 -13.04 -7.62
CA LYS A 95 -15.08 -12.02 -7.99
C LYS A 95 -14.46 -10.63 -7.95
N ILE A 96 -13.67 -10.32 -8.97
CA ILE A 96 -12.97 -9.05 -9.11
C ILE A 96 -13.74 -8.15 -10.10
N PRO A 97 -14.02 -6.88 -9.77
CA PRO A 97 -14.62 -5.93 -10.71
C PRO A 97 -13.81 -5.78 -12.00
N SER A 98 -14.48 -5.69 -13.16
CA SER A 98 -13.83 -5.57 -14.48
C SER A 98 -12.96 -4.33 -14.67
N LYS A 99 -13.13 -3.31 -13.82
CA LYS A 99 -12.28 -2.11 -13.77
C LYS A 99 -10.88 -2.37 -13.20
N ILE A 100 -10.69 -3.47 -12.47
CA ILE A 100 -9.40 -3.89 -11.95
C ILE A 100 -8.76 -4.79 -13.01
N THR A 101 -7.63 -4.34 -13.52
CA THR A 101 -6.95 -4.93 -14.69
C THR A 101 -5.58 -5.48 -14.35
N ASN A 102 -4.98 -5.03 -13.24
CA ASN A 102 -3.64 -5.43 -12.80
C ASN A 102 -3.49 -5.25 -11.28
N LEU A 103 -2.33 -5.60 -10.73
CA LEU A 103 -2.07 -5.46 -9.29
C LEU A 103 -1.96 -4.00 -8.84
N ALA A 104 -1.53 -3.09 -9.72
CA ALA A 104 -1.41 -1.67 -9.37
C ALA A 104 -2.77 -1.02 -9.03
N ASN A 105 -3.88 -1.49 -9.60
CA ASN A 105 -5.24 -1.04 -9.28
C ASN A 105 -6.08 -2.06 -8.50
N TYR A 106 -5.47 -3.18 -8.07
CA TYR A 106 -6.17 -4.23 -7.32
C TYR A 106 -6.70 -3.73 -5.99
N HIS A 107 -5.83 -3.11 -5.20
CA HIS A 107 -6.19 -2.55 -3.91
C HIS A 107 -6.85 -1.20 -4.12
N SER A 108 -8.17 -1.19 -4.34
CA SER A 108 -8.94 0.02 -4.61
C SER A 108 -10.16 0.14 -3.69
N ILE A 109 -10.39 1.34 -3.14
CA ILE A 109 -11.55 1.68 -2.32
C ILE A 109 -12.29 2.83 -2.98
N GLN A 110 -13.60 2.66 -3.20
CA GLN A 110 -14.48 3.67 -3.82
C GLN A 110 -13.97 4.27 -5.15
N GLY A 111 -13.11 3.53 -5.87
CA GLY A 111 -12.55 3.98 -7.16
C GLY A 111 -11.18 4.65 -7.07
N THR A 112 -10.58 4.77 -5.89
CA THR A 112 -9.19 5.20 -5.72
C THR A 112 -8.31 4.02 -5.33
N ASP A 113 -7.24 3.78 -6.08
CA ASP A 113 -6.26 2.75 -5.78
C ASP A 113 -5.33 3.17 -4.63
N PHE A 114 -4.78 2.20 -3.93
CA PHE A 114 -3.91 2.38 -2.78
C PHE A 114 -2.63 3.12 -3.11
N LEU A 115 -2.03 2.87 -4.28
CA LEU A 115 -0.83 3.58 -4.71
C LEU A 115 -1.14 5.07 -4.88
N THR A 116 -2.32 5.42 -5.39
CA THR A 116 -2.79 6.82 -5.48
C THR A 116 -3.04 7.41 -4.09
N LEU A 117 -3.70 6.69 -3.18
CA LEU A 117 -3.91 7.14 -1.80
C LEU A 117 -2.59 7.40 -1.08
N LEU A 118 -1.66 6.44 -1.17
CA LEU A 118 -0.32 6.53 -0.58
C LEU A 118 0.46 7.71 -1.18
N LYS A 119 0.46 7.85 -2.51
CA LYS A 119 1.09 8.99 -3.19
C LYS A 119 0.54 10.33 -2.72
N ASN A 120 -0.78 10.43 -2.53
CA ASN A 120 -1.41 11.66 -2.04
C ASN A 120 -1.01 11.96 -0.60
N ALA A 121 -1.00 10.94 0.28
CA ALA A 121 -0.54 11.10 1.67
C ALA A 121 0.95 11.52 1.73
N LEU A 122 1.80 10.94 0.89
CA LEU A 122 3.21 11.32 0.78
C LEU A 122 3.37 12.78 0.33
N LYS A 123 2.62 13.22 -0.69
CA LYS A 123 2.66 14.63 -1.12
C LYS A 123 2.19 15.59 -0.03
N GLU A 124 1.10 15.26 0.66
CA GLU A 124 0.61 16.06 1.79
C GLU A 124 1.66 16.13 2.92
N SER A 125 2.40 15.05 3.14
CA SER A 125 3.49 14.99 4.11
C SER A 125 4.65 15.92 3.76
N GLU A 126 4.99 16.03 2.47
CA GLU A 126 5.99 16.97 1.98
C GLU A 126 5.53 18.43 2.16
N ASP A 127 4.28 18.73 1.80
CA ASP A 127 3.69 20.06 1.89
C ASP A 127 3.55 20.54 3.35
N CYS A 128 3.08 19.67 4.24
CA CYS A 128 2.86 19.95 5.66
C CYS A 128 4.08 19.65 6.56
N LYS A 129 5.18 19.12 5.99
CA LYS A 129 6.40 18.69 6.71
C LYS A 129 6.11 17.83 7.93
N SER A 130 5.20 16.87 7.76
CA SER A 130 4.66 16.03 8.84
C SER A 130 4.79 14.57 8.46
N ASP A 131 5.22 13.72 9.41
CA ASP A 131 5.44 12.29 9.16
C ASP A 131 4.15 11.58 8.75
N VAL A 132 4.25 10.59 7.85
CA VAL A 132 3.13 9.71 7.47
C VAL A 132 3.07 8.52 8.43
N LYS A 133 1.89 8.21 8.93
CA LYS A 133 1.65 7.06 9.81
C LYS A 133 0.53 6.17 9.27
N VAL A 134 0.59 4.88 9.60
CA VAL A 134 -0.56 3.99 9.43
C VAL A 134 -1.35 4.00 10.73
N GLU A 135 -2.59 4.50 10.68
CA GLU A 135 -3.45 4.61 11.87
C GLU A 135 -4.80 3.93 11.66
N LYS A 136 -5.38 3.43 12.74
CA LYS A 136 -6.74 2.87 12.75
C LYS A 136 -7.75 3.96 13.05
N LEU A 137 -8.79 4.05 12.22
CA LEU A 137 -9.92 4.95 12.45
C LEU A 137 -10.83 4.37 13.54
N GLY A 138 -10.74 4.93 14.75
CA GLY A 138 -11.61 4.66 15.90
C GLY A 138 -10.98 3.83 17.02
N LYS A 139 -11.37 4.13 18.26
CA LYS A 139 -11.30 3.22 19.42
C LYS A 139 -12.54 2.33 19.45
#